data_AF-A0AAF0PYY3-F1
#
_entry.id   AF-A0AAF0PYY3-F1
#
_cell.length_a   1.000
_cell.length_b   1.000
_cell.length_c   1.000
_cell.angle_alpha   90.00
_cell.angle_beta   90.00
_cell.angle_gamma   90.00
#
_symmetry.space_group_name_H-M   'P 1'
#
loop_
_entity.id
_entity.type
_entity.pdbx_description
1 polymer ?
#
loop_
_entity_poly.entity_id
_entity_poly.type
_entity_poly.pdbx_seq_one_letter_code
_entity_poly.pdbx_strand_id
1 'polypeptide(L)'
;MAGRVLSFGGGITLVKHALQSIPIHTMAAISPPNTTIKYIETIIADFFWGRDQDKRKYHWASLDTMSFPCTEGGLGLRRLSDICISLQYKQWWTFRPKVSLWSQFLKSKYCQRAHPVAKKVDTGQYLMWRYMMKNKGKVEECICWKINSGSCSFWWDDWLGRGALAHHTPSISSLNNATIAHFVVNGQWTESKLRQQVPPLLIPFILDSKFQFVQRITDTAVWKTTESGKFTCTSAWDICRSKKDTNVLNSHIWHKYIPFKMSFLLWRAIRLKKPTNEMLPNFGVEPVRCYCCIKKGWDEVDHIFIQGHFAAHIWKYFVSSLGINCQQSSLINQLMCRRNIKGKNSAYTALLQTLPIVICWNLWKNRCSAKYGGKKFSILKVKYLIFRDMLLILKSVFPYLQLPVTWSTVVDFIELCKQDTKVTLVLWNTPPPSRYKLNTDGSALYKPRKIGGGCILPKR
;
A
#
# COMPACT_ATOMS: atom_id res chain seq x y z
N MET A 1 26.56 12.28 6.61
CA MET A 1 27.57 11.19 6.60
C MET A 1 26.98 9.76 6.63
N ALA A 2 25.76 9.50 7.10
CA ALA A 2 25.22 8.13 7.22
C ALA A 2 24.84 7.40 5.90
N GLY A 3 24.69 8.10 4.77
CA GLY A 3 24.22 7.50 3.50
C GLY A 3 25.24 6.65 2.73
N ARG A 4 26.53 6.68 3.09
CA ARG A 4 27.59 6.00 2.31
C ARG A 4 27.63 4.47 2.49
N VAL A 5 27.05 3.93 3.57
CA VAL A 5 27.17 2.49 3.94
C VAL A 5 25.82 1.73 3.90
N LEU A 6 24.72 2.43 3.65
CA LEU A 6 23.39 1.82 3.69
C LEU A 6 23.06 1.05 2.42
N SER A 7 22.55 -0.17 2.57
CA SER A 7 21.93 -0.89 1.46
C SER A 7 20.65 -0.17 1.01
N PHE A 8 20.22 -0.36 -0.25
CA PHE A 8 18.94 0.18 -0.73
C PHE A 8 17.75 -0.28 0.14
N GLY A 9 17.82 -1.48 0.73
CA GLY A 9 16.83 -1.97 1.69
C GLY A 9 16.84 -1.20 3.02
N GLY A 10 18.02 -0.89 3.55
CA GLY A 10 18.12 0.00 4.72
C GLY A 10 17.66 1.42 4.41
N GLY A 11 18.04 1.93 3.23
CA GLY A 11 17.64 3.25 2.74
C GLY A 11 16.12 3.40 2.61
N ILE A 12 15.42 2.43 2.01
CA ILE A 12 13.96 2.51 1.90
C ILE A 12 13.28 2.45 3.28
N THR A 13 13.79 1.63 4.20
CA THR A 13 13.27 1.54 5.56
C THR A 13 13.43 2.86 6.30
N LEU A 14 14.60 3.50 6.21
CA LEU A 14 14.84 4.80 6.82
C LEU A 14 13.99 5.91 6.19
N VAL A 15 13.78 5.87 4.88
CA VAL A 15 12.85 6.82 4.23
C VAL A 15 11.44 6.65 4.81
N LYS A 16 10.91 5.42 4.86
CA LYS A 16 9.53 5.15 5.33
C LYS A 16 9.34 5.48 6.81
N HIS A 17 10.28 5.09 7.66
CA HIS A 17 10.09 5.13 9.11
C HIS A 17 10.70 6.35 9.80
N ALA A 18 11.68 7.03 9.17
CA ALA A 18 12.30 8.24 9.72
C ALA A 18 12.02 9.47 8.87
N LEU A 19 12.47 9.51 7.61
CA LEU A 19 12.41 10.77 6.83
C LEU A 19 10.98 11.19 6.47
N GLN A 20 10.09 10.23 6.18
CA GLN A 20 8.69 10.52 5.91
C GLN A 20 7.88 10.78 7.18
N SER A 21 8.34 10.32 8.36
CA SER A 21 7.61 10.46 9.63
C SER A 21 7.91 11.78 10.35
N ILE A 22 9.16 12.25 10.29
CA ILE A 22 9.62 13.52 10.89
C ILE A 22 8.67 14.70 10.55
N PRO A 23 8.32 14.97 9.29
CA PRO A 23 7.50 16.14 8.96
C PRO A 23 6.01 15.96 9.29
N ILE A 24 5.53 14.76 9.63
CA ILE A 24 4.08 14.47 9.78
C ILE A 24 3.46 15.30 10.90
N HIS A 25 4.14 15.42 12.05
CA HIS A 25 3.63 16.19 13.19
C HIS A 25 3.42 17.66 12.81
N THR A 26 4.42 18.26 12.16
CA THR A 26 4.34 19.63 11.66
C THR A 26 3.26 19.76 10.57
N MET A 27 3.22 18.84 9.60
CA MET A 27 2.20 18.83 8.54
C MET A 27 0.76 18.64 9.04
N ALA A 28 0.59 18.02 10.21
CA ALA A 28 -0.72 17.86 10.83
C ALA A 28 -1.21 19.14 11.52
N ALA A 29 -0.28 19.99 11.97
CA ALA A 29 -0.57 21.27 12.62
C ALA A 29 -0.63 22.44 11.62
N ILE A 30 0.25 22.42 10.61
CA ILE A 30 0.31 23.42 9.55
C ILE A 30 0.32 22.72 8.19
N SER A 31 -0.40 23.26 7.22
CA SER A 31 -0.33 22.77 5.83
C SER A 31 0.78 23.55 5.11
N PRO A 32 1.98 22.96 4.87
CA PRO A 32 3.09 23.70 4.29
C PRO A 32 2.83 24.05 2.83
N PRO A 33 3.45 25.12 2.30
CA PRO A 33 3.42 25.41 0.87
C PRO A 33 3.97 24.25 0.04
N ASN A 34 3.42 24.07 -1.16
CA ASN A 34 3.85 23.00 -2.07
C ASN A 34 5.34 23.06 -2.41
N THR A 35 5.94 24.25 -2.42
CA THR A 35 7.38 24.45 -2.65
C THR A 35 8.21 23.79 -1.55
N THR A 36 7.83 23.98 -0.28
CA THR A 36 8.46 23.33 0.87
C THR A 36 8.31 21.82 0.81
N ILE A 37 7.12 21.32 0.46
CA ILE A 37 6.88 19.88 0.32
C ILE A 37 7.81 19.27 -0.73
N LYS A 38 7.88 19.88 -1.93
CA LYS A 38 8.76 19.45 -3.02
C LYS A 38 10.24 19.50 -2.63
N TYR A 39 10.65 20.49 -1.86
CA TYR A 39 12.01 20.60 -1.35
C TYR A 39 12.37 19.43 -0.44
N ILE A 40 11.49 19.08 0.51
CA ILE A 40 11.69 17.91 1.40
C ILE A 40 11.71 16.62 0.58
N GLU A 41 10.82 16.47 -0.40
CA GLU A 41 10.80 15.31 -1.29
C GLU A 41 12.09 15.17 -2.11
N THR A 42 12.69 16.28 -2.51
CA THR A 42 14.01 16.30 -3.18
C THR A 42 15.11 15.80 -2.24
N ILE A 43 15.11 16.24 -0.98
CA ILE A 43 16.05 15.74 0.04
C ILE A 43 15.88 14.23 0.25
N ILE A 44 14.64 13.73 0.31
CA ILE A 44 14.34 12.30 0.44
C ILE A 44 14.87 11.51 -0.77
N ALA A 45 14.66 12.04 -1.99
CA ALA A 45 15.15 11.40 -3.20
C ALA A 45 16.69 11.37 -3.25
N ASP A 46 17.34 12.49 -2.93
CA ASP A 46 18.80 12.62 -2.83
C ASP A 46 19.37 11.64 -1.79
N PHE A 47 18.71 11.49 -0.64
CA PHE A 47 19.10 10.53 0.38
C PHE A 47 18.99 9.09 -0.12
N PHE A 48 17.87 8.73 -0.77
CA PHE A 48 17.61 7.37 -1.21
C PHE A 48 18.56 6.91 -2.31
N TRP A 49 18.81 7.75 -3.31
CA TRP A 49 19.72 7.44 -4.42
C TRP A 49 21.20 7.62 -4.04
N GLY A 50 21.46 8.46 -3.04
CA GLY A 50 22.77 8.68 -2.45
C GLY A 50 23.65 9.68 -3.20
N ARG A 51 24.80 10.01 -2.60
CA ARG A 51 25.88 10.81 -3.21
C ARG A 51 27.14 9.96 -3.36
N ASP A 52 27.95 10.25 -4.37
CA ASP A 52 29.26 9.67 -4.59
C ASP A 52 30.30 10.78 -4.68
N GLN A 53 31.32 10.76 -3.81
CA GLN A 53 32.40 11.78 -3.76
C GLN A 53 31.90 13.22 -4.02
N ASP A 54 30.87 13.63 -3.25
CA ASP A 54 30.18 14.93 -3.32
C ASP A 54 29.36 15.23 -4.61
N LYS A 55 29.37 14.33 -5.59
CA LYS A 55 28.46 14.37 -6.74
C LYS A 55 27.16 13.58 -6.45
N ARG A 56 26.03 14.08 -6.96
CA ARG A 56 24.75 13.36 -6.87
C ARG A 56 24.81 12.10 -7.72
N LYS A 57 24.40 10.95 -7.18
CA LYS A 57 24.22 9.74 -8.00
C LYS A 57 23.02 9.94 -8.92
N TYR A 58 23.04 9.27 -10.09
CA TYR A 58 21.90 9.30 -10.99
C TYR A 58 20.63 8.79 -10.30
N HIS A 59 19.56 9.59 -10.39
CA HIS A 59 18.23 9.19 -9.94
C HIS A 59 17.60 8.30 -11.01
N TRP A 60 17.66 6.99 -10.80
CA TRP A 60 17.16 6.02 -11.78
C TRP A 60 15.63 5.96 -11.84
N ALA A 61 14.92 6.44 -10.83
CA ALA A 61 13.48 6.64 -10.88
C ALA A 61 13.07 7.87 -10.06
N SER A 62 12.01 8.54 -10.51
CA SER A 62 11.42 9.65 -9.76
C SER A 62 10.78 9.18 -8.47
N LEU A 63 10.69 10.08 -7.48
CA LEU A 63 9.97 9.79 -6.25
C LEU A 63 8.49 9.48 -6.51
N ASP A 64 7.88 10.12 -7.51
CA ASP A 64 6.52 9.79 -7.97
C ASP A 64 6.39 8.32 -8.38
N THR A 65 7.31 7.83 -9.20
CA THR A 65 7.32 6.42 -9.64
C THR A 65 7.50 5.47 -8.47
N MET A 66 8.35 5.84 -7.50
CA MET A 66 8.61 5.01 -6.32
C MET A 66 7.49 5.05 -5.27
N SER A 67 6.61 6.06 -5.32
CA SER A 67 5.54 6.28 -4.34
C SER A 67 4.26 5.51 -4.60
N PHE A 68 4.18 4.77 -5.70
CA PHE A 68 3.08 3.83 -5.90
C PHE A 68 3.23 2.62 -4.96
N PRO A 69 2.12 1.99 -4.53
CA PRO A 69 2.15 0.68 -3.91
C PRO A 69 2.96 -0.34 -4.72
N CYS A 70 3.49 -1.37 -4.05
CA CYS A 70 4.21 -2.44 -4.72
C CYS A 70 3.35 -3.11 -5.80
N THR A 71 2.05 -3.31 -5.55
CA THR A 71 1.07 -3.87 -6.50
C THR A 71 0.85 -3.01 -7.74
N GLU A 72 1.01 -1.70 -7.60
CA GLU A 72 0.92 -0.68 -8.66
C GLU A 72 2.29 -0.35 -9.27
N GLY A 73 3.33 -1.09 -8.89
CA GLY A 73 4.64 -1.03 -9.53
C GLY A 73 5.58 0.03 -8.98
N GLY A 74 5.29 0.60 -7.81
CA GLY A 74 6.26 1.40 -7.05
C GLY A 74 6.97 0.60 -5.96
N LEU A 75 7.52 1.32 -4.98
CA LEU A 75 8.24 0.76 -3.83
C LEU A 75 7.44 0.87 -2.52
N GLY A 76 6.20 1.39 -2.60
CA GLY A 76 5.35 1.68 -1.45
C GLY A 76 5.87 2.84 -0.60
N LEU A 77 6.62 3.78 -1.18
CA LEU A 77 6.85 5.09 -0.56
C LEU A 77 5.55 5.90 -0.62
N ARG A 78 5.42 6.98 0.17
CA ARG A 78 4.30 7.91 0.06
C ARG A 78 4.79 9.30 -0.27
N ARG A 79 4.11 10.00 -1.19
CA ARG A 79 4.39 11.42 -1.43
C ARG A 79 3.92 12.25 -0.24
N LEU A 80 4.76 13.20 0.16
CA LEU A 80 4.44 14.11 1.26
C LEU A 80 3.27 15.02 0.89
N SER A 81 3.10 15.35 -0.40
CA SER A 81 1.91 16.06 -0.89
C SER A 81 0.62 15.32 -0.57
N ASP A 82 0.60 14.01 -0.82
CA ASP A 82 -0.58 13.18 -0.67
C ASP A 82 -0.84 12.91 0.83
N ILE A 83 0.22 12.77 1.64
CA ILE A 83 0.11 12.72 3.10
C ILE A 83 -0.50 14.02 3.64
N CYS A 84 -0.02 15.19 3.20
CA CYS A 84 -0.54 16.49 3.62
C CYS A 84 -2.04 16.64 3.30
N ILE A 85 -2.46 16.23 2.10
CA ILE A 85 -3.89 16.22 1.73
C ILE A 85 -4.69 15.26 2.63
N SER A 86 -4.19 14.05 2.89
CA SER A 86 -4.86 13.10 3.79
C SER A 86 -5.00 13.63 5.24
N LEU A 87 -4.05 14.45 5.70
CA LEU A 87 -4.12 15.12 7.00
C LEU A 87 -5.17 16.26 6.99
N GLN A 88 -5.30 16.97 5.87
CA GLN A 88 -6.37 17.96 5.69
C GLN A 88 -7.76 17.28 5.68
N TYR A 89 -7.87 16.08 5.12
CA TYR A 89 -9.10 15.28 5.20
C TYR A 89 -9.40 14.89 6.65
N LYS A 90 -8.38 14.49 7.41
CA LYS A 90 -8.50 14.20 8.85
C LYS A 90 -8.95 15.42 9.65
N GLN A 91 -8.42 16.60 9.32
CA GLN A 91 -8.83 17.86 9.94
C GLN A 91 -10.32 18.13 9.68
N TRP A 92 -10.78 17.98 8.43
CA TRP A 92 -12.21 18.13 8.11
C TRP A 92 -13.09 17.10 8.83
N TRP A 93 -12.69 15.83 8.85
CA TRP A 93 -13.37 14.77 9.61
C TRP A 93 -13.39 15.02 11.13
N THR A 94 -12.38 15.72 11.66
CA THR A 94 -12.36 16.11 13.08
C THR A 94 -13.22 17.35 13.31
N PHE A 95 -13.30 18.24 12.33
CA PHE A 95 -14.05 19.49 12.41
C PHE A 95 -15.57 19.25 12.31
N ARG A 96 -16.02 18.36 11.42
CA ARG A 96 -17.44 18.18 11.11
C ARG A 96 -18.24 17.52 12.24
N PRO A 97 -18.06 16.20 12.50
CA PRO A 97 -18.85 15.48 13.48
C PRO A 97 -18.40 15.67 14.93
N LYS A 98 -17.11 15.88 15.20
CA LYS A 98 -16.63 15.92 16.59
C LYS A 98 -16.85 17.28 17.22
N VAL A 99 -17.35 17.26 18.45
CA VAL A 99 -17.48 18.45 19.29
C VAL A 99 -16.19 18.57 20.11
N SER A 100 -15.21 19.29 19.57
CA SER A 100 -13.98 19.66 20.28
C SER A 100 -13.87 21.18 20.39
N LEU A 101 -13.07 21.69 21.33
CA LEU A 101 -12.80 23.13 21.45
C LEU A 101 -12.35 23.74 20.11
N TRP A 102 -11.49 23.03 19.40
CA TRP A 102 -11.02 23.43 18.07
C TRP A 102 -12.16 23.46 17.02
N SER A 103 -13.03 22.45 16.98
CA SER A 103 -14.18 22.44 16.08
C SER A 103 -15.16 23.57 16.40
N GLN A 104 -15.47 23.79 17.68
CA GLN A 104 -16.36 24.86 18.13
C GLN A 104 -15.81 26.24 17.77
N PHE A 105 -14.52 26.48 18.01
CA PHE A 105 -13.84 27.72 17.63
C PHE A 105 -13.90 27.96 16.11
N LEU A 106 -13.64 26.95 15.30
CA LEU A 106 -13.72 27.11 13.85
C LEU A 106 -15.15 27.35 13.37
N LYS A 107 -16.14 26.67 13.96
CA LYS A 107 -17.57 26.90 13.66
C LYS A 107 -17.98 28.32 14.02
N SER A 108 -17.61 28.80 15.20
CA SER A 108 -17.92 30.16 15.66
C SER A 108 -17.16 31.24 14.88
N LYS A 109 -15.97 30.95 14.37
CA LYS A 109 -15.20 31.92 13.57
C LYS A 109 -15.62 31.97 12.10
N TYR A 110 -15.88 30.82 11.47
CA TYR A 110 -16.05 30.73 10.01
C TYR A 110 -17.44 30.33 9.55
N CYS A 111 -18.25 29.70 10.40
CA CYS A 111 -19.54 29.09 10.02
C CYS A 111 -20.73 29.69 10.79
N GLN A 112 -20.63 30.93 11.28
CA GLN A 112 -21.69 31.57 12.08
C GLN A 112 -23.07 31.59 11.40
N ARG A 113 -23.08 31.84 10.09
CA ARG A 113 -24.31 32.05 9.29
C ARG A 113 -24.51 31.00 8.21
N ALA A 114 -23.65 29.99 8.16
CA ALA A 114 -23.66 29.01 7.08
C ALA A 114 -23.24 27.64 7.59
N HIS A 115 -23.96 26.61 7.16
CA HIS A 115 -23.54 25.24 7.37
C HIS A 115 -22.13 25.02 6.79
N PRO A 116 -21.24 24.23 7.43
CA PRO A 116 -19.89 23.98 6.94
C PRO A 116 -19.81 23.55 5.47
N VAL A 117 -20.76 22.74 5.01
CA VAL A 117 -20.84 22.28 3.61
C VAL A 117 -21.21 23.41 2.65
N ALA A 118 -22.04 24.36 3.09
CA ALA A 118 -22.44 25.52 2.28
C ALA A 118 -21.40 26.66 2.27
N LYS A 119 -20.51 26.71 3.27
CA LYS A 119 -19.54 27.81 3.43
C LYS A 119 -18.61 27.92 2.21
N LYS A 120 -18.47 29.13 1.69
CA LYS A 120 -17.47 29.52 0.67
C LYS A 120 -16.20 30.07 1.33
N VAL A 121 -15.09 30.05 0.60
CA VAL A 121 -13.81 30.59 1.05
C VAL A 121 -13.83 32.10 0.86
N ASP A 122 -13.41 32.85 1.89
CA ASP A 122 -13.28 34.31 1.83
C ASP A 122 -11.79 34.70 1.78
N THR A 123 -11.49 35.91 1.29
CA THR A 123 -10.13 36.47 1.27
C THR A 123 -9.59 36.72 2.69
N GLY A 124 -8.28 36.64 2.87
CA GLY A 124 -7.64 36.87 4.18
C GLY A 124 -7.81 35.76 5.23
N GLN A 125 -8.54 34.68 4.91
CA GLN A 125 -8.70 33.56 5.83
C GLN A 125 -7.39 32.80 6.06
N TYR A 126 -7.26 32.26 7.28
CA TYR A 126 -6.14 31.43 7.70
C TYR A 126 -5.84 30.30 6.70
N LEU A 127 -4.55 30.09 6.41
CA LEU A 127 -4.10 29.21 5.34
C LEU A 127 -4.59 27.76 5.47
N MET A 128 -4.58 27.17 6.67
CA MET A 128 -5.07 25.80 6.86
C MET A 128 -6.58 25.70 6.63
N TRP A 129 -7.35 26.71 7.04
CA TRP A 129 -8.78 26.76 6.76
C TRP A 129 -9.03 26.75 5.24
N ARG A 130 -8.26 27.56 4.49
CA ARG A 130 -8.34 27.58 3.02
C ARG A 130 -8.02 26.21 2.41
N TYR A 131 -6.98 25.52 2.89
CA TYR A 131 -6.64 24.18 2.38
C TYR A 131 -7.69 23.12 2.74
N MET A 132 -8.23 23.17 3.95
CA MET A 132 -9.30 22.28 4.39
C MET A 132 -10.57 22.49 3.53
N MET A 133 -10.93 23.75 3.28
CA MET A 133 -12.07 24.11 2.42
C MET A 133 -11.85 23.73 0.95
N LYS A 134 -10.60 23.84 0.44
CA LYS A 134 -10.25 23.41 -0.92
C LYS A 134 -10.59 21.94 -1.16
N ASN A 135 -10.41 21.10 -0.14
CA ASN A 135 -10.62 19.66 -0.24
C ASN A 135 -12.00 19.20 0.24
N LYS A 136 -12.81 20.10 0.81
CA LYS A 136 -14.13 19.83 1.38
C LYS A 136 -15.00 18.91 0.52
N GLY A 137 -15.16 19.22 -0.77
CA GLY A 137 -16.04 18.47 -1.67
C GLY A 137 -15.71 16.97 -1.70
N LYS A 138 -14.43 16.66 -1.94
CA LYS A 138 -13.93 15.28 -1.96
C LYS A 138 -14.07 14.55 -0.62
N VAL A 139 -13.95 15.28 0.50
CA VAL A 139 -14.10 14.67 1.83
C VAL A 139 -15.57 14.40 2.14
N GLU A 140 -16.48 15.34 1.84
CA GLU A 140 -17.91 15.18 2.05
C GLU A 140 -18.50 14.05 1.19
N GLU A 141 -17.97 13.83 -0.03
CA GLU A 141 -18.30 12.64 -0.84
C GLU A 141 -18.00 11.31 -0.13
N CYS A 142 -17.11 11.32 0.88
CA CYS A 142 -16.70 10.15 1.65
C CYS A 142 -17.40 10.04 3.03
N ILE A 143 -18.25 11.00 3.37
CA ILE A 143 -19.01 11.05 4.63
C ILE A 143 -20.45 10.68 4.33
N CYS A 144 -21.05 9.82 5.15
CA CYS A 144 -22.50 9.69 5.25
C CYS A 144 -22.93 9.83 6.70
N TRP A 145 -24.21 10.12 6.93
CA TRP A 145 -24.76 10.33 8.26
C TRP A 145 -25.77 9.24 8.60
N LYS A 146 -25.50 8.52 9.69
CA LYS A 146 -26.48 7.61 10.28
C LYS A 146 -27.42 8.42 11.17
N ILE A 147 -28.70 8.39 10.81
CA ILE A 147 -29.78 9.04 11.55
C ILE A 147 -30.05 8.28 12.85
N ASN A 148 -30.06 9.00 13.96
CA ASN A 148 -30.49 8.55 15.28
C ASN A 148 -31.58 9.51 15.79
N SER A 149 -31.23 10.63 16.41
CA SER A 149 -32.18 11.63 16.91
C SER A 149 -32.60 12.68 15.87
N GLY A 150 -32.05 12.63 14.66
CA GLY A 150 -32.33 13.61 13.60
C GLY A 150 -31.69 14.98 13.85
N SER A 151 -30.54 15.01 14.53
CA SER A 151 -29.77 16.23 14.81
C SER A 151 -28.96 16.77 13.62
N CYS A 152 -28.73 15.95 12.59
CA CYS A 152 -28.01 16.36 11.38
C CYS A 152 -28.90 17.22 10.46
N SER A 153 -28.24 17.96 9.58
CA SER A 153 -28.86 18.88 8.64
C SER A 153 -29.64 18.12 7.57
N PHE A 154 -30.90 18.47 7.38
CA PHE A 154 -31.75 17.84 6.37
C PHE A 154 -31.20 18.06 4.95
N TRP A 155 -30.71 19.27 4.66
CA TRP A 155 -30.27 19.66 3.33
C TRP A 155 -28.81 19.35 3.02
N TRP A 156 -27.94 19.48 4.03
CA TRP A 156 -26.50 19.57 3.80
C TRP A 156 -25.71 18.34 4.24
N ASP A 157 -26.31 17.43 5.02
CA ASP A 157 -25.67 16.19 5.46
C ASP A 157 -26.15 15.02 4.58
N ASP A 158 -25.23 14.17 4.12
CA ASP A 158 -25.55 13.01 3.27
C ASP A 158 -26.11 11.85 4.11
N TRP A 159 -27.39 11.92 4.48
CA TRP A 159 -28.09 10.88 5.24
C TRP A 159 -28.80 9.84 4.35
N LEU A 160 -29.01 10.13 3.06
CA LEU A 160 -29.56 9.18 2.08
C LEU A 160 -28.48 8.32 1.40
N GLY A 161 -27.19 8.66 1.58
CA GLY A 161 -26.08 8.01 0.89
C GLY A 161 -25.96 8.38 -0.60
N ARG A 162 -26.69 9.41 -1.04
CA ARG A 162 -26.75 9.91 -2.44
C ARG A 162 -26.20 11.34 -2.57
N GLY A 163 -25.48 11.80 -1.55
CA GLY A 163 -25.01 13.17 -1.42
C GLY A 163 -26.04 14.09 -0.75
N ALA A 164 -25.62 15.33 -0.49
CA ALA A 164 -26.47 16.35 0.12
C ALA A 164 -27.68 16.70 -0.78
N LEU A 165 -28.89 16.71 -0.21
CA LEU A 165 -30.12 17.09 -0.92
C LEU A 165 -30.05 18.50 -1.53
N ALA A 166 -29.28 19.39 -0.90
CA ALA A 166 -29.02 20.75 -1.40
C ALA A 166 -28.43 20.77 -2.81
N HIS A 167 -27.65 19.76 -3.21
CA HIS A 167 -27.07 19.68 -4.56
C HIS A 167 -28.09 19.27 -5.62
N HIS A 168 -29.21 18.66 -5.21
CA HIS A 168 -30.30 18.20 -6.08
C HIS A 168 -31.49 19.17 -6.09
N THR A 169 -31.37 20.31 -5.40
CA THR A 169 -32.45 21.29 -5.24
C THR A 169 -32.03 22.61 -5.92
N PRO A 170 -32.71 23.04 -6.99
CA PRO A 170 -32.32 24.23 -7.75
C PRO A 170 -32.62 25.55 -7.03
N SER A 171 -33.56 25.56 -6.08
CA SER A 171 -33.94 26.77 -5.34
C SER A 171 -33.14 26.93 -4.05
N ILE A 172 -32.34 28.00 -3.95
CA ILE A 172 -31.53 28.30 -2.76
C ILE A 172 -32.40 28.82 -1.60
N SER A 173 -33.55 29.44 -1.89
CA SER A 173 -34.43 30.03 -0.86
C SER A 173 -35.14 28.98 0.01
N SER A 174 -35.26 27.73 -0.46
CA SER A 174 -35.78 26.60 0.34
C SER A 174 -34.73 25.93 1.23
N LEU A 175 -33.44 26.24 1.05
CA LEU A 175 -32.34 25.66 1.81
C LEU A 175 -32.18 26.37 3.17
N ASN A 176 -32.98 25.96 4.14
CA ASN A 176 -32.92 26.45 5.52
C ASN A 176 -31.95 25.63 6.39
N ASN A 177 -31.84 26.00 7.67
CA ASN A 177 -31.06 25.25 8.67
C ASN A 177 -31.86 24.12 9.35
N ALA A 178 -32.92 23.61 8.69
CA ALA A 178 -33.74 22.55 9.28
C ALA A 178 -32.94 21.26 9.47
N THR A 179 -33.19 20.60 10.60
CA THR A 179 -32.67 19.28 10.90
C THR A 179 -33.69 18.21 10.51
N ILE A 180 -33.25 16.95 10.44
CA ILE A 180 -34.15 15.83 10.16
C ILE A 180 -35.28 15.74 11.19
N ALA A 181 -35.00 16.03 12.47
CA ALA A 181 -36.01 16.03 13.54
C ALA A 181 -37.19 16.97 13.26
N HIS A 182 -37.03 18.02 12.45
CA HIS A 182 -38.14 18.90 12.06
C HIS A 182 -39.21 18.17 11.22
N PHE A 183 -38.77 17.21 10.40
CA PHE A 183 -39.60 16.47 9.45
C PHE A 183 -40.05 15.10 9.98
N VAL A 184 -39.66 14.72 11.20
CA VAL A 184 -39.95 13.41 11.79
C VAL A 184 -40.79 13.58 13.06
N VAL A 185 -41.90 12.86 13.15
CA VAL A 185 -42.77 12.80 14.35
C VAL A 185 -42.99 11.34 14.70
N ASN A 186 -42.78 10.96 15.97
CA ASN A 186 -42.89 9.58 16.45
C ASN A 186 -42.06 8.57 15.64
N GLY A 187 -40.90 8.99 15.13
CA GLY A 187 -40.02 8.15 14.31
C GLY A 187 -40.48 7.92 12.87
N GLN A 188 -41.54 8.60 12.42
CA GLN A 188 -42.03 8.55 11.04
C GLN A 188 -41.93 9.91 10.35
N TRP A 189 -41.74 9.90 9.03
CA TRP A 189 -41.73 11.10 8.22
C TRP A 189 -43.09 11.80 8.21
N THR A 190 -43.07 13.12 8.36
CA THR A 190 -44.26 13.97 8.20
C THR A 190 -44.39 14.41 6.75
N GLU A 191 -45.17 13.66 5.97
CA GLU A 191 -45.32 13.89 4.53
C GLU A 191 -45.81 15.30 4.18
N SER A 192 -46.72 15.87 4.99
CA SER A 192 -47.22 17.24 4.78
C SER A 192 -46.11 18.30 4.84
N LYS A 193 -45.16 18.17 5.77
CA LYS A 193 -43.98 19.05 5.86
C LYS A 193 -43.02 18.86 4.70
N LEU A 194 -42.83 17.61 4.26
CA LEU A 194 -41.99 17.31 3.10
C LEU A 194 -42.56 17.93 1.82
N ARG A 195 -43.87 17.79 1.58
CA ARG A 195 -44.56 18.38 0.41
C ARG A 195 -44.48 19.91 0.35
N GLN A 196 -44.34 20.58 1.49
CA GLN A 196 -44.22 22.04 1.56
C GLN A 196 -42.82 22.56 1.22
N GLN A 197 -41.75 21.80 1.55
CA GLN A 197 -40.37 22.31 1.50
C GLN A 197 -39.46 21.55 0.52
N VAL A 198 -39.85 20.34 0.10
CA VAL A 198 -39.01 19.43 -0.69
C VAL A 198 -39.55 19.30 -2.12
N PRO A 199 -38.69 19.34 -3.15
CA PRO A 199 -39.09 19.05 -4.52
C PRO A 199 -39.86 17.72 -4.64
N PRO A 200 -41.02 17.67 -5.33
CA PRO A 200 -41.87 16.47 -5.40
C PRO A 200 -41.14 15.20 -5.85
N LEU A 201 -40.14 15.33 -6.73
CA LEU A 201 -39.34 14.21 -7.24
C LEU A 201 -38.49 13.52 -6.18
N LEU A 202 -38.13 14.22 -5.08
CA LEU A 202 -37.28 13.67 -4.02
C LEU A 202 -38.07 13.00 -2.91
N ILE A 203 -39.37 13.32 -2.77
CA ILE A 203 -40.23 12.85 -1.68
C ILE A 203 -40.32 11.31 -1.63
N PRO A 204 -40.52 10.57 -2.74
CA PRO A 204 -40.61 9.11 -2.70
C PRO A 204 -39.35 8.45 -2.13
N PHE A 205 -38.17 8.97 -2.49
CA PHE A 205 -36.89 8.45 -1.98
C PHE A 205 -36.71 8.71 -0.47
N ILE A 206 -37.26 9.82 0.02
CA ILE A 206 -37.22 10.16 1.45
C ILE A 206 -38.17 9.25 2.22
N LEU A 207 -39.41 9.07 1.75
CA LEU A 207 -40.39 8.22 2.41
C LEU A 207 -39.97 6.73 2.44
N ASP A 208 -39.25 6.25 1.43
CA ASP A 208 -38.69 4.89 1.39
C ASP A 208 -37.48 4.71 2.33
N SER A 209 -36.86 5.81 2.80
CA SER A 209 -35.69 5.71 3.66
C SER A 209 -36.02 5.08 5.02
N LYS A 210 -35.34 3.96 5.32
CA LYS A 210 -35.49 3.23 6.59
C LYS A 210 -34.37 3.63 7.56
N PHE A 211 -34.74 4.18 8.71
CA PHE A 211 -33.82 4.44 9.81
C PHE A 211 -34.48 4.15 11.16
N GLN A 212 -33.65 3.92 12.17
CA GLN A 212 -34.10 3.73 13.55
C GLN A 212 -34.00 5.06 14.29
N PHE A 213 -35.15 5.66 14.59
CA PHE A 213 -35.17 6.87 15.39
C PHE A 213 -34.90 6.54 16.86
N VAL A 214 -33.75 6.97 17.37
CA VAL A 214 -33.37 6.78 18.77
C VAL A 214 -33.21 8.13 19.44
N GLN A 215 -34.15 8.43 20.34
CA GLN A 215 -34.11 9.67 21.11
C GLN A 215 -32.84 9.75 21.95
N ARG A 216 -32.30 10.97 22.12
CA ARG A 216 -31.10 11.31 22.92
C ARG A 216 -29.75 10.83 22.38
N ILE A 217 -29.70 10.05 21.30
CA ILE A 217 -28.45 9.71 20.62
C ILE A 217 -28.28 10.64 19.42
N THR A 218 -27.23 11.45 19.42
CA THR A 218 -26.93 12.32 18.28
C THR A 218 -26.61 11.52 17.02
N ASP A 219 -26.93 12.09 15.86
CA ASP A 219 -26.60 11.48 14.58
C ASP A 219 -25.08 11.33 14.43
N THR A 220 -24.66 10.25 13.80
CA THR A 220 -23.24 9.89 13.72
C THR A 220 -22.76 9.91 12.28
N ALA A 221 -21.69 10.67 12.02
CA ALA A 221 -20.99 10.58 10.74
C ALA A 221 -20.27 9.22 10.61
N VAL A 222 -20.36 8.65 9.43
CA VAL A 222 -19.80 7.37 9.02
C VAL A 222 -18.88 7.61 7.82
N TRP A 223 -17.67 7.06 7.89
CA TRP A 223 -16.67 7.16 6.84
C TRP A 223 -16.85 6.02 5.84
N LYS A 224 -17.39 6.33 4.65
CA LYS A 224 -17.84 5.35 3.64
C LYS A 224 -16.76 4.42 3.11
N THR A 225 -15.49 4.84 3.19
CA THR A 225 -14.37 4.09 2.58
C THR A 225 -13.79 2.99 3.47
N THR A 226 -14.36 2.78 4.66
CA THR A 226 -13.96 1.70 5.57
C THR A 226 -15.17 0.92 6.02
N GLU A 227 -15.06 -0.41 6.08
CA GLU A 227 -16.13 -1.29 6.57
C GLU A 227 -16.56 -0.95 8.00
N SER A 228 -15.61 -0.55 8.85
CA SER A 228 -15.89 -0.12 10.23
C SER A 228 -16.62 1.22 10.34
N GLY A 229 -16.73 1.98 9.25
CA GLY A 229 -17.24 3.36 9.26
C GLY A 229 -16.33 4.38 9.96
N LYS A 230 -15.12 3.99 10.40
CA LYS A 230 -14.18 4.86 11.12
C LYS A 230 -13.12 5.44 10.18
N PHE A 231 -12.88 6.73 10.30
CA PHE A 231 -11.82 7.39 9.55
C PHE A 231 -10.43 6.83 9.88
N THR A 232 -9.64 6.56 8.84
CA THR A 232 -8.20 6.32 8.96
C THR A 232 -7.42 7.21 8.00
N CYS A 233 -6.20 7.63 8.38
CA CYS A 233 -5.32 8.35 7.45
C CYS A 233 -4.97 7.49 6.22
N THR A 234 -4.94 6.15 6.36
CA THR A 234 -4.66 5.23 5.26
C THR A 234 -5.77 5.25 4.21
N SER A 235 -7.04 5.16 4.65
CA SER A 235 -8.17 5.28 3.72
C SER A 235 -8.23 6.68 3.09
N ALA A 236 -7.95 7.73 3.85
CA ALA A 236 -7.92 9.10 3.31
C ALA A 236 -6.81 9.29 2.26
N TRP A 237 -5.62 8.75 2.53
CA TRP A 237 -4.50 8.74 1.60
C TRP A 237 -4.84 7.98 0.30
N ASP A 238 -5.53 6.84 0.42
CA ASP A 238 -5.92 6.06 -0.76
C ASP A 238 -6.89 6.81 -1.68
N ILE A 239 -7.73 7.69 -1.13
CA ILE A 239 -8.67 8.52 -1.91
C ILE A 239 -7.95 9.65 -2.65
N CYS A 240 -6.98 10.30 -2.01
CA CYS A 240 -6.36 11.51 -2.56
C CYS A 240 -5.16 11.24 -3.48
N ARG A 241 -4.50 10.09 -3.36
CA ARG A 241 -3.34 9.75 -4.17
C ARG A 241 -3.72 9.47 -5.63
N SER A 242 -2.75 9.62 -6.54
CA SER A 242 -2.87 9.03 -7.87
C SER A 242 -2.82 7.51 -7.79
N LYS A 243 -3.72 6.84 -8.52
CA LYS A 243 -3.77 5.38 -8.63
C LYS A 243 -3.28 4.92 -10.00
N LYS A 244 -2.63 3.77 -10.05
CA LYS A 244 -2.31 3.04 -11.29
C LYS A 244 -2.96 1.67 -11.26
N ASP A 245 -3.14 1.09 -12.44
CA ASP A 245 -3.63 -0.27 -12.55
C ASP A 245 -2.68 -1.25 -11.87
N THR A 246 -3.26 -2.17 -11.12
CA THR A 246 -2.50 -3.26 -10.51
C THR A 246 -2.02 -4.20 -11.60
N ASN A 247 -0.73 -4.47 -11.65
CA ASN A 247 -0.15 -5.41 -12.60
C ASN A 247 0.30 -6.68 -11.89
N VAL A 248 -0.13 -7.82 -12.40
CA VAL A 248 0.24 -9.17 -11.94
C VAL A 248 1.75 -9.36 -11.90
N LEU A 249 2.51 -8.75 -12.81
CA LEU A 249 3.97 -8.81 -12.80
C LEU A 249 4.57 -8.30 -11.48
N ASN A 250 3.94 -7.32 -10.84
CA ASN A 250 4.47 -6.72 -9.63
C ASN A 250 4.43 -7.67 -8.43
N SER A 251 3.45 -8.57 -8.35
CA SER A 251 3.41 -9.57 -7.28
C SER A 251 4.55 -10.59 -7.39
N HIS A 252 5.05 -10.83 -8.61
CA HIS A 252 6.21 -11.70 -8.84
C HIS A 252 7.52 -11.02 -8.44
N ILE A 253 7.63 -9.71 -8.68
CA ILE A 253 8.81 -8.94 -8.28
C ILE A 253 8.93 -8.92 -6.75
N TRP A 254 7.83 -8.63 -6.05
CA TRP A 254 7.79 -8.42 -4.60
C TRP A 254 7.39 -9.69 -3.85
N HIS A 255 8.19 -10.75 -3.98
CA HIS A 255 7.93 -12.02 -3.34
C HIS A 255 8.34 -12.02 -1.85
N LYS A 256 7.46 -12.52 -0.96
CA LYS A 256 7.66 -12.46 0.51
C LYS A 256 8.91 -13.18 1.03
N TYR A 257 9.40 -14.21 0.35
CA TYR A 257 10.59 -14.97 0.73
C TYR A 257 11.89 -14.40 0.16
N ILE A 258 11.81 -13.34 -0.66
CA ILE A 258 12.97 -12.74 -1.31
C ILE A 258 13.44 -11.50 -0.55
N PRO A 259 14.75 -11.39 -0.26
CA PRO A 259 15.30 -10.16 0.29
C PRO A 259 15.06 -8.95 -0.64
N PHE A 260 14.68 -7.81 -0.05
CA PHE A 260 14.34 -6.58 -0.79
C PHE A 260 15.34 -6.22 -1.89
N LYS A 261 16.65 -6.37 -1.65
CA LYS A 261 17.71 -6.04 -2.63
C LYS A 261 17.57 -6.80 -3.96
N MET A 262 17.11 -8.05 -3.92
CA MET A 262 16.94 -8.88 -5.11
C MET A 262 15.66 -8.49 -5.86
N SER A 263 14.55 -8.30 -5.15
CA SER A 263 13.32 -7.77 -5.74
C SER A 263 13.51 -6.37 -6.32
N PHE A 264 14.22 -5.50 -5.62
CA PHE A 264 14.54 -4.15 -6.09
C PHE A 264 15.45 -4.16 -7.32
N LEU A 265 16.39 -5.12 -7.42
CA LEU A 265 17.15 -5.33 -8.65
C LEU A 265 16.21 -5.61 -9.81
N LEU A 266 15.33 -6.58 -9.65
CA LEU A 266 14.41 -7.01 -10.70
C LEU A 266 13.41 -5.91 -11.08
N TRP A 267 12.87 -5.20 -10.08
CA TRP A 267 12.02 -4.02 -10.26
C TRP A 267 12.66 -2.98 -11.16
N ARG A 268 13.96 -2.72 -10.95
CA ARG A 268 14.75 -1.79 -11.77
C ARG A 268 15.05 -2.36 -13.16
N ALA A 269 15.35 -3.65 -13.29
CA ALA A 269 15.66 -4.27 -14.58
C ALA A 269 14.46 -4.20 -15.54
N ILE A 270 13.28 -4.63 -15.09
CA ILE A 270 12.04 -4.63 -15.89
C ILE A 270 11.63 -3.22 -16.35
N ARG A 271 12.03 -2.19 -15.62
CA ARG A 271 11.69 -0.79 -15.92
C ARG A 271 12.83 -0.02 -16.61
N LEU A 272 13.86 -0.72 -17.08
CA LEU A 272 15.06 -0.13 -17.69
C LEU A 272 15.70 0.95 -16.80
N LYS A 273 15.73 0.74 -15.49
CA LYS A 273 16.30 1.66 -14.50
C LYS A 273 17.67 1.20 -14.01
N LYS A 274 18.45 0.60 -14.91
CA LYS A 274 19.79 0.06 -14.64
C LYS A 274 20.83 0.63 -15.61
N PRO A 275 22.12 0.69 -15.21
CA PRO A 275 23.21 1.11 -16.09
C PRO A 275 23.55 0.00 -17.09
N THR A 276 22.64 -0.20 -18.04
CA THR A 276 22.79 -1.02 -19.24
C THR A 276 23.17 -0.13 -20.42
N ASN A 277 23.69 -0.72 -21.50
CA ASN A 277 24.14 0.05 -22.65
C ASN A 277 23.00 0.73 -23.40
N GLU A 278 21.76 0.24 -23.25
CA GLU A 278 20.57 0.89 -23.80
C GLU A 278 20.17 2.17 -23.04
N MET A 279 20.58 2.29 -21.76
CA MET A 279 20.15 3.39 -20.88
C MET A 279 21.25 4.41 -20.58
N LEU A 280 22.51 4.00 -20.58
CA LEU A 280 23.65 4.89 -20.34
C LEU A 280 23.77 6.06 -21.33
N PRO A 281 23.47 5.90 -22.64
CA PRO A 281 23.48 7.00 -23.59
C PRO A 281 22.55 8.16 -23.21
N ASN A 282 21.40 7.86 -22.59
CA ASN A 282 20.45 8.88 -22.10
C ASN A 282 21.03 9.76 -20.97
N PHE A 283 22.17 9.36 -20.38
CA PHE A 283 22.89 10.11 -19.36
C PHE A 283 24.22 10.66 -19.88
N GLY A 284 24.45 10.65 -21.19
CA GLY A 284 25.69 11.12 -21.82
C GLY A 284 26.90 10.22 -21.56
N VAL A 285 26.67 8.95 -21.19
CA VAL A 285 27.74 7.97 -20.95
C VAL A 285 27.86 7.03 -22.14
N GLU A 286 29.04 6.97 -22.75
CA GLU A 286 29.27 6.11 -23.90
C GLU A 286 29.10 4.62 -23.56
N PRO A 287 28.41 3.85 -24.41
CA PRO A 287 28.22 2.43 -24.20
C PRO A 287 29.54 1.68 -24.34
N VAL A 288 29.83 0.79 -23.40
CA VAL A 288 31.07 -0.01 -23.38
C VAL A 288 30.75 -1.42 -23.89
N ARG A 289 31.76 -2.17 -24.35
CA ARG A 289 31.58 -3.58 -24.78
C ARG A 289 30.82 -4.41 -23.73
N CYS A 290 30.00 -5.35 -24.19
CA CYS A 290 29.30 -6.32 -23.35
C CYS A 290 30.26 -7.00 -22.35
N TYR A 291 29.90 -6.96 -21.06
CA TYR A 291 30.58 -7.67 -19.98
C TYR A 291 29.76 -8.90 -19.55
N CYS A 292 29.15 -9.60 -20.49
CA CYS A 292 28.42 -10.85 -20.24
C CYS A 292 28.84 -11.96 -21.21
N CYS A 293 29.36 -11.61 -22.39
CA CYS A 293 29.67 -12.52 -23.47
C CYS A 293 31.11 -12.32 -23.99
N ILE A 294 31.65 -13.38 -24.60
CA ILE A 294 32.98 -13.38 -25.23
C ILE A 294 32.98 -12.57 -26.54
N LYS A 295 31.84 -12.58 -27.27
CA LYS A 295 31.65 -11.76 -28.48
C LYS A 295 31.37 -10.30 -28.11
N LYS A 296 31.90 -9.36 -28.90
CA LYS A 296 31.50 -7.94 -28.83
C LYS A 296 29.99 -7.86 -29.08
N GLY A 297 29.24 -7.34 -28.10
CA GLY A 297 27.79 -7.22 -28.17
C GLY A 297 27.27 -6.05 -27.33
N TRP A 298 25.97 -5.80 -27.40
CA TRP A 298 25.27 -4.79 -26.62
C TRP A 298 24.69 -5.38 -25.33
N ASP A 299 25.00 -4.75 -24.19
CA ASP A 299 24.48 -5.15 -22.86
C ASP A 299 23.09 -4.52 -22.63
N GLU A 300 22.05 -5.15 -23.17
CA GLU A 300 20.63 -4.86 -22.90
C GLU A 300 20.11 -5.68 -21.72
N VAL A 301 18.99 -5.27 -21.10
CA VAL A 301 18.37 -6.03 -19.99
C VAL A 301 18.11 -7.49 -20.38
N ASP A 302 17.43 -7.74 -21.51
CA ASP A 302 17.13 -9.11 -21.92
C ASP A 302 18.38 -9.91 -22.28
N HIS A 303 19.41 -9.27 -22.84
CA HIS A 303 20.71 -9.90 -23.07
C HIS A 303 21.39 -10.34 -21.76
N ILE A 304 21.45 -9.44 -20.78
CA ILE A 304 22.13 -9.69 -19.49
C ILE A 304 21.40 -10.78 -18.70
N PHE A 305 20.07 -10.76 -18.70
CA PHE A 305 19.29 -11.62 -17.83
C PHE A 305 18.81 -12.90 -18.49
N ILE A 306 18.56 -12.95 -19.81
CA ILE A 306 17.99 -14.14 -20.48
C ILE A 306 18.80 -14.59 -21.70
N GLN A 307 18.94 -13.74 -22.72
CA GLN A 307 19.34 -14.14 -24.08
C GLN A 307 20.86 -14.34 -24.25
N GLY A 308 21.68 -13.65 -23.44
CA GLY A 308 23.13 -13.77 -23.52
C GLY A 308 23.60 -15.20 -23.28
N HIS A 309 24.64 -15.64 -24.01
CA HIS A 309 25.12 -17.03 -23.96
C HIS A 309 25.38 -17.51 -22.52
N PHE A 310 25.95 -16.65 -21.69
CA PHE A 310 26.19 -16.93 -20.27
C PHE A 310 24.87 -17.12 -19.50
N ALA A 311 23.91 -16.20 -19.65
CA ALA A 311 22.62 -16.26 -18.99
C ALA A 311 21.82 -17.50 -19.43
N ALA A 312 21.74 -17.74 -20.74
CA ALA A 312 21.05 -18.90 -21.31
C ALA A 312 21.60 -20.23 -20.77
N HIS A 313 22.92 -20.37 -20.63
CA HIS A 313 23.54 -21.56 -20.05
C HIS A 313 23.17 -21.75 -18.56
N ILE A 314 23.14 -20.66 -17.78
CA ILE A 314 22.73 -20.70 -16.38
C ILE A 314 21.25 -21.09 -16.25
N TRP A 315 20.37 -20.46 -17.04
CA TRP A 315 18.95 -20.82 -17.05
C TRP A 315 18.73 -22.28 -17.43
N LYS A 316 19.36 -22.74 -18.52
CA LYS A 316 19.22 -24.13 -18.97
C LYS A 316 19.56 -25.11 -17.85
N TYR A 317 20.65 -24.88 -17.10
CA TYR A 317 21.06 -25.76 -15.99
C TYR A 317 20.02 -25.84 -14.86
N PHE A 318 19.49 -24.72 -14.40
CA PHE A 318 18.56 -24.72 -13.26
C PHE A 318 17.15 -25.15 -13.65
N VAL A 319 16.73 -24.79 -14.86
CA VAL A 319 15.35 -24.97 -15.34
C VAL A 319 15.14 -26.36 -15.94
N SER A 320 16.18 -26.98 -16.51
CA SER A 320 16.10 -28.36 -17.02
C SER A 320 15.74 -29.37 -15.91
N SER A 321 16.27 -29.19 -14.70
CA SER A 321 15.94 -30.05 -13.56
C SER A 321 14.49 -29.92 -13.11
N LEU A 322 13.80 -28.84 -13.49
CA LEU A 322 12.38 -28.63 -13.19
C LEU A 322 11.46 -29.15 -14.30
N GLY A 323 12.00 -29.76 -15.36
CA GLY A 323 11.24 -30.20 -16.52
C GLY A 323 10.63 -29.06 -17.34
N ILE A 324 11.15 -27.83 -17.19
CA ILE A 324 10.61 -26.64 -17.86
C ILE A 324 11.48 -26.31 -19.08
N ASN A 325 10.85 -26.08 -20.23
CA ASN A 325 11.55 -25.59 -21.41
C ASN A 325 11.73 -24.07 -21.34
N CYS A 326 12.99 -23.62 -21.29
CA CYS A 326 13.32 -22.21 -21.33
C CYS A 326 13.32 -21.71 -22.79
N GLN A 327 12.21 -21.15 -23.25
CA GLN A 327 12.21 -20.40 -24.51
C GLN A 327 13.02 -19.10 -24.35
N GLN A 328 13.86 -18.73 -25.32
CA GLN A 328 14.60 -17.46 -25.29
C GLN A 328 13.65 -16.27 -25.56
N SER A 329 12.80 -15.96 -24.59
CA SER A 329 11.85 -14.83 -24.61
C SER A 329 12.34 -13.69 -23.70
N SER A 330 11.61 -12.58 -23.64
CA SER A 330 11.94 -11.45 -22.76
C SER A 330 11.95 -11.84 -21.28
N LEU A 331 12.64 -11.07 -20.44
CA LEU A 331 12.66 -11.27 -18.98
C LEU A 331 11.26 -11.29 -18.38
N ILE A 332 10.36 -10.45 -18.89
CA ILE A 332 8.97 -10.39 -18.44
C ILE A 332 8.25 -11.70 -18.75
N ASN A 333 8.37 -12.19 -19.99
CA ASN A 333 7.74 -13.44 -20.39
C ASN A 333 8.24 -14.62 -19.55
N GLN A 334 9.55 -14.67 -19.27
CA GLN A 334 10.15 -15.67 -18.40
C GLN A 334 9.61 -15.68 -16.97
N LEU A 335 9.32 -14.51 -16.41
CA LEU A 335 8.69 -14.39 -15.08
C LEU A 335 7.22 -14.81 -15.12
N MET A 336 6.50 -14.45 -16.19
CA MET A 336 5.07 -14.69 -16.33
C MET A 336 4.74 -16.15 -16.65
N CYS A 337 5.52 -16.82 -17.50
CA CYS A 337 5.29 -18.24 -17.86
C CYS A 337 5.26 -19.16 -16.64
N ARG A 338 5.97 -18.81 -15.56
CA ARG A 338 6.06 -19.62 -14.33
C ARG A 338 4.82 -19.51 -13.44
N ARG A 339 3.99 -18.49 -13.63
CA ARG A 339 2.70 -18.35 -12.93
C ARG A 339 1.75 -19.50 -13.25
N ASN A 340 1.77 -19.97 -14.50
CA ASN A 340 0.84 -21.00 -14.98
C ASN A 340 1.23 -22.40 -14.49
N ILE A 341 2.43 -22.56 -13.91
CA ILE A 341 2.89 -23.84 -13.38
C ILE A 341 2.35 -23.95 -11.94
N LYS A 342 1.28 -24.74 -11.77
CA LYS A 342 0.80 -25.09 -10.44
C LYS A 342 1.88 -25.90 -9.74
N GLY A 343 2.40 -25.37 -8.62
CA GLY A 343 3.38 -26.11 -7.85
C GLY A 343 2.73 -27.30 -7.15
N LYS A 344 3.44 -28.44 -7.11
CA LYS A 344 2.93 -29.68 -6.51
C LYS A 344 2.70 -29.57 -5.00
N ASN A 345 3.49 -28.73 -4.35
CA ASN A 345 3.37 -28.39 -2.93
C ASN A 345 3.87 -26.95 -2.69
N SER A 346 3.80 -26.49 -1.44
CA SER A 346 4.20 -25.14 -1.05
C SER A 346 5.70 -24.86 -1.25
N ALA A 347 6.57 -25.85 -0.99
CA ALA A 347 8.02 -25.73 -1.16
C ALA A 347 8.44 -25.65 -2.63
N TYR A 348 7.82 -26.48 -3.47
CA TYR A 348 8.01 -26.47 -4.92
C TYR A 348 7.50 -25.16 -5.53
N THR A 349 6.34 -24.68 -5.08
CA THR A 349 5.80 -23.36 -5.47
C THR A 349 6.78 -22.23 -5.10
N ALA A 350 7.30 -22.24 -3.87
CA ALA A 350 8.28 -21.26 -3.42
C ALA A 350 9.56 -21.31 -4.27
N LEU A 351 10.07 -22.50 -4.58
CA LEU A 351 11.24 -22.69 -5.44
C LEU A 351 10.98 -22.10 -6.83
N LEU A 352 9.87 -22.44 -7.47
CA LEU A 352 9.51 -21.95 -8.81
C LEU A 352 9.42 -20.42 -8.89
N GLN A 353 8.83 -19.80 -7.86
CA GLN A 353 8.62 -18.35 -7.81
C GLN A 353 9.89 -17.56 -7.45
N THR A 354 10.75 -18.12 -6.59
CA THR A 354 11.95 -17.43 -6.08
C THR A 354 13.17 -17.59 -7.00
N LEU A 355 13.32 -18.76 -7.63
CA LEU A 355 14.47 -19.09 -8.48
C LEU A 355 14.78 -18.04 -9.57
N PRO A 356 13.80 -17.53 -10.35
CA PRO A 356 14.05 -16.51 -11.35
C PRO A 356 14.74 -15.26 -10.81
N ILE A 357 14.31 -14.82 -9.63
CA ILE A 357 14.77 -13.60 -9.00
C ILE A 357 16.21 -13.80 -8.49
N VAL A 358 16.52 -14.99 -7.96
CA VAL A 358 17.86 -15.36 -7.49
C VAL A 358 18.84 -15.53 -8.65
N ILE A 359 18.40 -16.11 -9.77
CA ILE A 359 19.21 -16.19 -11.01
C ILE A 359 19.55 -14.78 -11.48
N CYS A 360 18.55 -13.91 -11.65
CA CYS A 360 18.77 -12.53 -12.09
C CYS A 360 19.73 -11.79 -11.15
N TRP A 361 19.55 -11.94 -9.84
CA TRP A 361 20.45 -11.36 -8.84
C TRP A 361 21.90 -11.77 -9.03
N ASN A 362 22.16 -13.05 -9.23
CA ASN A 362 23.51 -13.57 -9.37
C ASN A 362 24.14 -13.24 -10.74
N LEU A 363 23.34 -13.22 -11.81
CA LEU A 363 23.78 -12.73 -13.13
C LEU A 363 24.23 -11.27 -13.06
N TRP A 364 23.43 -10.41 -12.43
CA TRP A 364 23.79 -8.99 -12.27
C TRP A 364 25.04 -8.79 -11.41
N LYS A 365 25.15 -9.49 -10.26
CA LYS A 365 26.35 -9.44 -9.41
C LYS A 365 27.60 -9.83 -10.21
N ASN A 366 27.50 -10.89 -11.01
CA ASN A 366 28.61 -11.38 -11.82
C ASN A 366 29.02 -10.35 -12.88
N ARG A 367 28.06 -9.78 -13.62
CA ARG A 367 28.31 -8.69 -14.57
C ARG A 367 29.00 -7.50 -13.91
N CYS A 368 28.47 -7.02 -12.77
CA CYS A 368 29.08 -5.90 -12.06
C CYS A 368 30.51 -6.20 -11.60
N SER A 369 30.77 -7.44 -11.14
CA SER A 369 32.11 -7.85 -10.74
C SER A 369 33.08 -7.92 -11.92
N ALA A 370 32.60 -8.25 -13.12
CA ALA A 370 33.42 -8.24 -14.33
C ALA A 370 33.68 -6.82 -14.83
N LYS A 371 32.64 -5.99 -14.92
CA LYS A 371 32.71 -4.60 -15.41
C LYS A 371 33.55 -3.69 -14.51
N TYR A 372 33.35 -3.76 -13.20
CA TYR A 372 33.94 -2.81 -12.25
C TYR A 372 35.04 -3.41 -11.36
N GLY A 373 35.10 -4.74 -11.25
CA GLY A 373 36.03 -5.44 -10.36
C GLY A 373 37.13 -6.21 -11.06
N GLY A 374 37.22 -6.14 -12.40
CA GLY A 374 38.24 -6.82 -13.21
C GLY A 374 38.20 -8.36 -13.17
N LYS A 375 37.15 -8.97 -12.60
CA LYS A 375 37.07 -10.43 -12.45
C LYS A 375 36.60 -11.10 -13.75
N LYS A 376 37.18 -12.26 -14.08
CA LYS A 376 36.71 -13.10 -15.20
C LYS A 376 35.39 -13.80 -14.88
N PHE A 377 34.62 -14.11 -15.93
CA PHE A 377 33.39 -14.88 -15.82
C PHE A 377 33.68 -16.31 -15.33
N SER A 378 32.89 -16.79 -14.38
CA SER A 378 32.93 -18.19 -13.96
C SER A 378 31.52 -18.74 -13.85
N ILE A 379 31.18 -19.64 -14.77
CA ILE A 379 29.88 -20.34 -14.77
C ILE A 379 29.73 -21.15 -13.48
N LEU A 380 30.78 -21.87 -13.06
CA LEU A 380 30.78 -22.69 -11.85
C LEU A 380 30.50 -21.85 -10.60
N LYS A 381 31.17 -20.70 -10.47
CA LYS A 381 30.96 -19.78 -9.35
C LYS A 381 29.52 -19.25 -9.31
N VAL A 382 28.95 -18.87 -10.45
CA VAL A 382 27.58 -18.35 -10.51
C VAL A 382 26.57 -19.45 -10.19
N LYS A 383 26.75 -20.68 -10.71
CA LYS A 383 25.92 -21.84 -10.34
C LYS A 383 25.96 -22.10 -8.83
N TYR A 384 27.15 -22.12 -8.23
CA TYR A 384 27.30 -22.28 -6.78
C TYR A 384 26.59 -21.18 -5.99
N LEU A 385 26.76 -19.90 -6.37
CA LEU A 385 26.14 -18.78 -5.67
C LEU A 385 24.61 -18.79 -5.77
N ILE A 386 24.06 -19.16 -6.94
CA ILE A 386 22.61 -19.32 -7.11
C ILE A 386 22.11 -20.45 -6.22
N PHE A 387 22.76 -21.62 -6.27
CA PHE A 387 22.38 -22.76 -5.46
C PHE A 387 22.41 -22.45 -3.97
N ARG A 388 23.50 -21.84 -3.49
CA ARG A 388 23.66 -21.41 -2.10
C ARG A 388 22.58 -20.40 -1.69
N ASP A 389 22.36 -19.35 -2.48
CA ASP A 389 21.36 -18.33 -2.17
C ASP A 389 19.93 -18.94 -2.15
N MET A 390 19.64 -19.91 -3.04
CA MET A 390 18.38 -20.68 -3.04
C MET A 390 18.22 -21.55 -1.80
N LEU A 391 19.26 -22.29 -1.40
CA LEU A 391 19.24 -23.09 -0.18
C LEU A 391 19.01 -22.24 1.07
N LEU A 392 19.64 -21.06 1.15
CA LEU A 392 19.42 -20.14 2.27
C LEU A 392 17.96 -19.67 2.35
N ILE A 393 17.35 -19.34 1.21
CA ILE A 393 15.93 -18.98 1.16
C ILE A 393 15.07 -20.17 1.60
N LEU A 394 15.27 -21.35 1.01
CA LEU A 394 14.47 -22.53 1.33
C LEU A 394 14.60 -22.96 2.79
N LYS A 395 15.82 -22.96 3.38
CA LYS A 395 16.03 -23.26 4.80
C LYS A 395 15.37 -22.22 5.70
N SER A 396 15.33 -20.96 5.29
CA SER A 396 14.65 -19.90 6.07
C SER A 396 13.13 -20.06 6.08
N VAL A 397 12.53 -20.55 4.99
CA VAL A 397 11.08 -20.71 4.84
C VAL A 397 10.60 -22.07 5.37
N PHE A 398 11.41 -23.11 5.17
CA PHE A 398 11.11 -24.50 5.50
C PHE A 398 12.26 -25.08 6.33
N PRO A 399 12.45 -24.63 7.59
CA PRO A 399 13.59 -25.02 8.42
C PRO A 399 13.61 -26.51 8.79
N TYR A 400 12.46 -27.18 8.66
CA TYR A 400 12.30 -28.60 8.92
C TYR A 400 12.76 -29.51 7.77
N LEU A 401 13.01 -28.96 6.57
CA LEU A 401 13.47 -29.73 5.43
C LEU A 401 14.99 -29.92 5.47
N GLN A 402 15.43 -31.18 5.54
CA GLN A 402 16.84 -31.55 5.37
C GLN A 402 17.20 -31.55 3.89
N LEU A 403 17.54 -30.38 3.36
CA LEU A 403 17.80 -30.20 1.94
C LEU A 403 19.12 -30.87 1.50
N PRO A 404 19.12 -31.63 0.38
CA PRO A 404 20.31 -32.23 -0.20
C PRO A 404 21.41 -31.24 -0.66
N VAL A 405 22.55 -31.79 -1.07
CA VAL A 405 23.76 -31.03 -1.44
C VAL A 405 23.90 -30.70 -2.92
N THR A 406 23.10 -31.29 -3.82
CA THR A 406 23.13 -30.98 -5.27
C THR A 406 21.79 -30.44 -5.77
N TRP A 407 21.82 -29.65 -6.85
CA TRP A 407 20.61 -29.00 -7.36
C TRP A 407 19.53 -29.98 -7.80
N SER A 408 19.88 -31.02 -8.57
CA SER A 408 18.92 -32.02 -9.04
C SER A 408 18.24 -32.74 -7.88
N THR A 409 19.03 -33.24 -6.93
CA THR A 409 18.49 -33.95 -5.76
C THR A 409 17.63 -33.06 -4.87
N VAL A 410 17.93 -31.76 -4.77
CA VAL A 410 17.06 -30.79 -4.07
C VAL A 410 15.71 -30.64 -4.78
N VAL A 411 15.70 -30.56 -6.11
CA VAL A 411 14.46 -30.47 -6.87
C VAL A 411 13.63 -31.73 -6.68
N ASP A 412 14.23 -32.91 -6.87
CA ASP A 412 13.55 -34.20 -6.70
C ASP A 412 12.98 -34.36 -5.28
N PHE A 413 13.77 -34.02 -4.26
CA PHE A 413 13.36 -34.07 -2.86
C PHE A 413 12.16 -33.14 -2.58
N ILE A 414 12.23 -31.90 -3.05
CA ILE A 414 11.14 -30.92 -2.87
C ILE A 414 9.90 -31.34 -3.64
N GLU A 415 10.05 -31.92 -4.83
CA GLU A 415 8.95 -32.39 -5.65
C GLU A 415 8.17 -33.53 -4.98
N LEU A 416 8.88 -34.41 -4.27
CA LEU A 416 8.31 -35.53 -3.51
C LEU A 416 7.74 -35.13 -2.14
N CYS A 417 7.99 -33.91 -1.66
CA CYS A 417 7.46 -33.45 -0.38
C CYS A 417 5.92 -33.45 -0.40
N LYS A 418 5.31 -34.14 0.56
CA LYS A 418 3.87 -34.11 0.80
C LYS A 418 3.54 -33.15 1.93
N GLN A 419 2.46 -32.39 1.76
CA GLN A 419 1.96 -31.51 2.81
C GLN A 419 1.25 -32.36 3.86
N ASP A 420 1.88 -32.53 5.04
CA ASP A 420 1.24 -33.16 6.19
C ASP A 420 0.32 -32.14 6.87
N THR A 421 -0.99 -32.25 6.65
CA THR A 421 -1.99 -31.40 7.29
C THR A 421 -2.57 -32.14 8.49
N LYS A 422 -2.03 -31.87 9.67
CA LYS A 422 -2.58 -32.41 10.93
C LYS A 422 -3.78 -31.59 11.35
N VAL A 423 -4.98 -32.09 11.02
CA VAL A 423 -6.22 -31.54 11.57
C VAL A 423 -6.36 -32.08 12.99
N THR A 424 -6.11 -31.23 13.98
CA THR A 424 -6.38 -31.57 15.38
C THR A 424 -7.79 -31.11 15.69
N LEU A 425 -8.70 -32.06 15.91
CA LEU A 425 -10.04 -31.75 16.38
C LEU A 425 -9.95 -31.22 17.81
N VAL A 426 -10.07 -29.91 17.98
CA VAL A 426 -10.10 -29.30 19.32
C VAL A 426 -11.55 -29.33 19.81
N LEU A 427 -11.94 -30.44 20.44
CA LEU A 427 -13.23 -30.55 21.13
C LEU A 427 -13.19 -29.75 22.44
N TRP A 428 -14.20 -28.91 22.63
CA TRP A 428 -14.35 -28.21 23.90
C TRP A 428 -15.00 -29.16 24.91
N ASN A 429 -14.19 -29.66 25.85
CA ASN A 429 -14.69 -30.38 27.02
C ASN A 429 -15.02 -29.39 28.14
N THR A 430 -16.21 -29.55 28.74
CA THR A 430 -16.62 -28.84 29.95
C THR A 430 -15.62 -29.13 31.08
N PRO A 431 -15.13 -28.12 31.80
CA PRO A 431 -14.33 -28.37 32.99
C PRO A 431 -15.18 -29.02 34.10
N PRO A 432 -14.57 -29.80 35.01
CA PRO A 432 -15.25 -30.32 36.20
C PRO A 432 -15.91 -29.20 37.03
N PRO A 433 -16.94 -29.49 37.86
CA PRO A 433 -17.73 -28.49 38.59
C PRO A 433 -16.92 -27.53 39.49
N SER A 434 -15.70 -27.91 39.87
CA SER A 434 -14.77 -27.15 40.72
C SER A 434 -13.67 -26.41 39.94
N ARG A 435 -13.70 -26.43 38.61
CA ARG A 435 -12.67 -25.82 37.75
C ARG A 435 -13.29 -24.90 36.71
N TYR A 436 -12.60 -23.80 36.44
CA TYR A 436 -12.94 -22.89 35.34
C TYR A 436 -11.97 -23.11 34.18
N LYS A 437 -12.49 -23.13 32.95
CA LYS A 437 -11.69 -23.21 31.72
C LYS A 437 -11.70 -21.85 31.03
N LEU A 438 -10.57 -21.16 31.06
CA LEU A 438 -10.36 -19.91 30.36
C LEU A 438 -9.74 -20.20 28.99
N ASN A 439 -10.46 -19.88 27.90
CA ASN A 439 -9.90 -19.95 26.56
C ASN A 439 -9.33 -18.56 26.22
N THR A 440 -8.07 -18.50 25.77
CA THR A 440 -7.46 -17.27 25.29
C THR A 440 -7.15 -17.44 23.80
N ASP A 441 -7.43 -16.42 22.99
CA ASP A 441 -7.10 -16.41 21.56
C ASP A 441 -5.63 -16.03 21.29
N GLY A 442 -4.82 -15.99 22.36
CA GLY A 442 -3.37 -15.85 22.29
C GLY A 442 -2.89 -14.47 21.81
N SER A 443 -3.69 -13.40 21.91
CA SER A 443 -3.19 -12.05 21.67
C SER A 443 -2.53 -11.46 22.94
N ALA A 444 -1.25 -11.79 23.14
CA ALA A 444 -0.43 -11.17 24.19
C ALA A 444 0.46 -10.08 23.58
N LEU A 445 0.25 -8.83 23.98
CA LEU A 445 1.27 -7.79 23.79
C LEU A 445 2.39 -8.05 24.80
N TYR A 446 3.64 -8.02 24.31
CA TYR A 446 4.87 -8.33 25.06
C TYR A 446 4.87 -7.81 26.51
N LYS A 447 5.43 -8.62 27.41
CA LYS A 447 5.47 -8.45 28.87
C LYS A 447 5.81 -7.03 29.36
N PRO A 448 5.16 -6.54 30.43
CA PRO A 448 3.86 -6.93 31.01
C PRO A 448 2.84 -5.74 30.92
N ARG A 449 1.50 -5.89 30.87
CA ARG A 449 0.66 -6.73 31.74
C ARG A 449 -0.85 -6.72 31.35
N LYS A 450 -1.22 -6.74 30.07
CA LYS A 450 -2.65 -6.87 29.67
C LYS A 450 -2.83 -7.95 28.61
N ILE A 451 -3.62 -8.98 28.95
CA ILE A 451 -4.05 -10.04 28.06
C ILE A 451 -5.57 -9.95 27.99
N GLY A 452 -6.14 -9.90 26.79
CA GLY A 452 -7.57 -10.07 26.58
C GLY A 452 -7.91 -11.56 26.60
N GLY A 453 -8.94 -11.96 27.33
CA GLY A 453 -9.43 -13.34 27.35
C GLY A 453 -10.95 -13.34 27.42
N GLY A 454 -11.58 -14.26 26.69
CA GLY A 454 -13.01 -14.54 26.80
C GLY A 454 -13.23 -15.75 27.69
N CYS A 455 -14.05 -15.64 28.74
CA CYS A 455 -14.53 -16.81 29.46
C CYS A 455 -15.96 -17.13 29.03
N ILE A 456 -16.23 -18.42 28.78
CA ILE A 456 -17.61 -18.92 28.67
C ILE A 456 -17.92 -19.55 30.02
N LEU A 457 -18.84 -18.93 30.76
CA LEU A 457 -19.35 -19.50 32.00
C LEU A 457 -20.55 -20.40 31.66
N PRO A 458 -20.55 -21.69 32.04
CA PRO A 458 -21.75 -22.50 31.91
C PRO A 458 -22.85 -21.88 32.78
N LYS A 459 -24.01 -21.60 32.18
CA LYS A 459 -25.22 -21.28 32.94
C LYS A 459 -25.54 -22.49 33.80
N ARG A 460 -25.62 -22.29 35.12
CA ARG A 460 -26.20 -23.26 36.04
C ARG A 460 -27.68 -23.47 35.72
#